data_AF-A0A537EUN5-F1
#
_entry.id   AF-A0A537EUN5-F1
#
_cell.length_a   1.000
_cell.length_b   1.000
_cell.length_c   1.000
_cell.angle_alpha   90.00
_cell.angle_beta   90.00
_cell.angle_gamma   90.00
#
_symmetry.space_group_name_H-M   'P 1'
#
loop_
_entity.id
_entity.type
_entity.pdbx_description
1 polymer ?
#
loop_
_entity_poly.entity_id
_entity_poly.type
_entity_poly.pdbx_seq_one_letter_code
_entity_poly.pdbx_strand_id
1 'polypeptide(L)' 'MLTLMEPALWTEKYRPKTLGEIIDQEEIVSRLQEFVKRAAMPHCLFAGPP' A
#
# COMPACT_ATOMS: atom_id res chain seq x y z
N MET A 1 -5.58 15.49 22.78
CA MET A 1 -4.15 15.87 22.77
C MET A 1 -3.39 14.78 23.52
N LEU A 2 -2.40 14.18 22.86
CA LEU A 2 -1.45 13.14 23.34
C LEU A 2 -1.99 11.71 23.52
N THR A 3 -2.05 10.94 22.44
CA THR A 3 -1.61 9.53 22.51
C THR A 3 -0.18 9.48 22.00
N LEU A 4 0.67 9.01 22.91
CA LEU A 4 2.11 9.03 22.85
C LEU A 4 2.61 8.47 21.54
N MET A 5 3.55 9.21 20.96
CA MET A 5 4.51 8.72 19.99
C MET A 5 5.35 7.64 20.71
N GLU A 6 4.78 6.44 20.84
CA GLU A 6 5.56 5.22 21.02
C GLU A 6 6.62 5.22 19.90
N PRO A 7 7.83 4.65 20.10
CA PRO A 7 8.74 4.48 18.99
C PRO A 7 7.99 3.68 17.93
N ALA A 8 7.43 4.35 16.92
CA ALA A 8 6.71 3.70 15.85
C ALA A 8 7.68 2.65 15.35
N LEU A 9 7.32 1.38 15.53
CA LEU A 9 8.10 0.25 15.04
C LEU A 9 8.53 0.62 13.63
N TRP A 10 9.78 0.33 13.25
CA TRP A 10 10.32 0.82 11.98
C TRP A 10 9.40 0.45 10.81
N THR A 11 8.71 -0.69 10.92
CA THR A 11 7.62 -1.13 10.06
C THR A 11 6.51 -0.08 9.86
N GLU A 12 5.99 0.53 10.92
CA GLU A 12 4.95 1.58 10.82
C GLU A 12 5.53 2.92 10.39
N LYS A 13 6.77 3.22 10.79
CA LYS A 13 7.44 4.47 10.39
C LYS A 13 7.68 4.54 8.87
N TYR A 14 7.99 3.41 8.25
CA TYR A 14 8.32 3.29 6.83
C TYR A 14 7.24 2.57 6.01
N ARG A 15 6.04 2.37 6.56
CA ARG A 15 4.91 1.81 5.82
C ARG A 15 4.60 2.69 4.59
N PRO A 16 4.57 2.14 3.37
CA PRO A 16 4.23 2.88 2.16
C PRO A 16 2.89 3.60 2.31
N LYS A 17 2.86 4.90 2.03
CA LYS A 17 1.64 5.73 2.08
C LYS A 17 0.92 5.80 0.74
N THR A 18 1.63 5.56 -0.35
CA THR A 18 1.11 5.60 -1.70
C THR A 18 1.45 4.32 -2.45
N LEU A 19 0.65 3.99 -3.47
CA LEU A 19 0.89 2.81 -4.31
C LEU A 19 2.28 2.85 -4.98
N GLY A 20 2.82 4.04 -5.26
CA GLY A 20 4.15 4.21 -5.87
C GLY A 20 5.33 3.99 -4.91
N GLU A 21 5.08 3.92 -3.59
CA GLU A 21 6.11 3.61 -2.59
C GLU A 21 6.26 2.11 -2.33
N ILE A 22 5.39 1.28 -2.93
CA ILE A 22 5.46 -0.19 -2.82
C ILE A 22 6.58 -0.70 -3.73
N ILE A 23 7.51 -1.45 -3.15
CA ILE A 23 8.69 -2.03 -3.84
C ILE A 23 8.41 -3.52 -4.16
N ASP A 24 9.06 -4.05 -5.19
CA ASP A 24 8.99 -5.45 -5.65
C ASP A 24 7.63 -5.94 -6.18
N GLN A 25 6.65 -5.05 -6.37
CA GLN A 25 5.31 -5.38 -6.88
C GLN A 25 4.90 -4.49 -8.06
N GLU A 26 5.84 -4.13 -8.93
CA GLU A 26 5.66 -3.12 -10.00
C GLU A 26 4.46 -3.41 -10.92
N GLU A 27 4.29 -4.66 -11.36
CA GLU A 27 3.19 -5.03 -12.26
C GLU A 27 1.82 -4.89 -11.59
N ILE A 28 1.71 -5.34 -10.34
CA ILE A 28 0.46 -5.29 -9.57
C ILE A 28 0.09 -3.83 -9.27
N VAL A 29 1.07 -3.03 -8.85
CA VAL A 29 0.91 -1.60 -8.57
C VAL A 29 0.45 -0.87 -9.83
N SER A 30 1.05 -1.15 -10.99
CA SER A 30 0.68 -0.54 -12.28
C SER A 30 -0.78 -0.84 -12.65
N ARG A 31 -1.22 -2.09 -12.51
CA ARG A 31 -2.60 -2.50 -12.77
C ARG A 31 -3.60 -1.81 -11.82
N LEU A 32 -3.28 -1.75 -10.53
CA LEU A 32 -4.12 -1.04 -9.55
C LEU A 32 -4.23 0.45 -9.88
N GLN A 33 -3.13 1.10 -10.30
CA GLN A 33 -3.16 2.49 -10.72
C GLN A 33 -4.05 2.70 -11.95
N GLU A 34 -4.07 1.77 -12.91
CA GLU A 34 -5.00 1.82 -14.05
C GLU A 34 -6.46 1.71 -13.61
N PHE A 35 -6.79 0.80 -12.69
CA PHE A 35 -8.16 0.66 -12.16
C PHE A 35 -8.65 1.94 -11.49
N VAL A 36 -7.78 2.60 -10.71
CA VAL A 36 -8.07 3.90 -10.09
C VAL A 36 -8.29 4.98 -11.16
N LYS A 37 -7.40 5.08 -12.16
CA LYS A 37 -7.54 6.08 -13.26
C LYS A 37 -8.83 5.91 -14.05
N ARG A 38 -9.28 4.67 -14.25
CA ARG A 38 -10.51 4.34 -14.98
C ARG A 38 -11.75 4.39 -14.08
N ALA A 39 -11.60 4.65 -12.78
CA ALA A 39 -12.66 4.59 -11.77
C ALA A 39 -13.45 3.27 -11.81
N ALA A 40 -12.78 2.17 -12.16
CA ALA A 40 -13.38 0.86 -12.38
C ALA A 40 -12.61 -0.17 -11.55
N MET A 41 -12.92 -0.24 -10.26
CA MET A 41 -12.29 -1.18 -9.33
C MET A 41 -13.04 -2.52 -9.33
N PRO A 42 -12.43 -3.64 -9.75
CA PRO A 42 -13.02 -4.97 -9.62
C PRO A 42 -12.92 -5.48 -8.17
N HIS A 43 -13.52 -6.64 -7.91
CA HIS A 43 -13.23 -7.39 -6.69
C HIS A 43 -11.82 -7.97 -6.76
N CYS A 44 -10.96 -7.58 -5.83
CA CYS A 44 -9.56 -8.02 -5.77
C CYS A 44 -9.36 -9.08 -4.69
N LEU A 45 -8.59 -10.12 -5.00
CA LEU A 45 -8.04 -11.06 -4.02
C LEU A 45 -6.52 -10.86 -3.98
N PHE A 46 -6.00 -10.43 -2.83
CA PHE A 46 -4.56 -10.29 -2.60
C PHE A 46 -4.05 -11.54 -1.88
N ALA A 47 -3.13 -12.26 -2.49
CA ALA A 47 -2.55 -13.48 -1.95
C ALA A 47 -1.02 -13.44 -2.08
N GLY A 48 -0.32 -13.87 -1.03
CA GLY A 48 1.12 -13.92 -0.98
C GLY A 48 1.63 -14.42 0.37
N PRO A 49 2.93 -14.80 0.46
CA PRO A 49 3.59 -15.08 1.73
C PRO A 49 3.71 -13.80 2.60
N PRO A 50 3.92 -13.94 3.94
CA PRO A 50 4.17 -12.81 4.83
C PRO A 50 5.50 -12.11 4.56
#